data_AF-A0A351LCN5-F1
#
_entry.id   AF-A0A351LCN5-F1
#
_cell.length_a   1.000
_cell.length_b   1.000
_cell.length_c   1.000
_cell.angle_alpha   90.00
_cell.angle_beta   90.00
_cell.angle_gamma   90.00
#
_symmetry.space_group_name_H-M   'P 1'
#
loop_
_entity.id
_entity.type
_entity.pdbx_description
1 polymer ?
#
loop_
_entity_poly.entity_id
_entity_poly.type
_entity_poly.pdbx_seq_one_letter_code
_entity_poly.pdbx_strand_id
1 'polypeptide(L)'
;MSQPFPIIVVPKDAAVATEAMGTKFKFWFHHPELGYCLYKQARPNTGEDWAEKIASQLSELLGLPHARIELATTESQSRHG
;
A
#
# COMPACT_ATOMS: atom_id res chain seq x y z
N MET A 1 -17.00 -1.68 16.30
CA MET A 1 -16.91 -2.46 15.05
C MET A 1 -15.54 -2.20 14.43
N SER A 2 -14.82 -3.22 14.01
CA SER A 2 -13.56 -3.06 13.26
C SER A 2 -13.88 -2.48 11.88
N GLN A 3 -13.14 -1.47 11.44
CA GLN A 3 -13.32 -0.89 10.10
C GLN A 3 -12.97 -1.92 9.02
N PRO A 4 -13.83 -2.14 8.00
CA PRO A 4 -13.44 -2.95 6.85
C PRO A 4 -12.34 -2.21 6.10
N PHE A 5 -11.20 -2.86 5.90
CA PHE A 5 -10.01 -2.32 5.23
C PHE A 5 -9.29 -1.20 6.02
N PRO A 6 -8.57 -1.53 7.11
CA PRO A 6 -7.78 -0.54 7.84
C PRO A 6 -6.70 0.07 6.95
N ILE A 7 -6.45 1.37 7.13
CA ILE A 7 -5.35 2.09 6.50
C ILE A 7 -4.13 2.02 7.42
N ILE A 8 -3.08 1.36 6.96
CA ILE A 8 -1.82 1.18 7.71
C ILE A 8 -1.00 2.46 7.61
N VAL A 9 -0.49 2.95 8.74
CA VAL A 9 0.47 4.06 8.74
C VAL A 9 1.88 3.50 8.60
N VAL A 10 2.57 3.84 7.51
CA VAL A 10 3.95 3.45 7.25
C VAL A 10 4.87 4.60 7.65
N PRO A 11 5.75 4.42 8.67
CA PRO A 11 6.71 5.43 9.08
C PRO A 11 7.64 5.84 7.93
N LYS A 12 8.01 7.11 7.87
CA LYS A 12 8.86 7.65 6.80
C LYS A 12 10.26 7.04 6.79
N ASP A 13 10.77 6.68 7.95
CA ASP A 13 12.06 6.05 8.19
C ASP A 13 12.03 4.52 8.06
N ALA A 14 10.87 3.92 7.74
CA ALA A 14 10.75 2.48 7.54
C ALA A 14 11.41 1.99 6.23
N ALA A 15 11.77 2.88 5.32
CA ALA A 15 12.35 2.51 4.03
C ALA A 15 13.71 1.82 4.20
N VAL A 16 13.77 0.55 3.79
CA VAL A 16 14.99 -0.29 3.82
C VAL A 16 15.72 -0.25 2.48
N ALA A 17 14.99 -0.05 1.38
CA ALA A 17 15.56 0.17 0.06
C ALA A 17 14.65 1.08 -0.78
N THR A 18 15.25 2.12 -1.37
CA THR A 18 14.60 2.96 -2.37
C THR A 18 14.80 2.36 -3.76
N GLU A 19 13.70 2.05 -4.45
CA GLU A 19 13.77 1.52 -5.82
C GLU A 19 13.75 2.69 -6.82
N ALA A 20 14.91 3.05 -7.36
CA ALA A 20 15.12 4.26 -8.15
C ALA A 20 14.59 4.23 -9.60
N MET A 21 13.59 3.42 -9.92
CA MET A 21 13.11 3.26 -11.31
C MET A 21 11.60 3.54 -11.42
N GLY A 22 11.27 4.75 -11.90
CA GLY A 22 9.92 5.23 -12.23
C GLY A 22 9.60 6.63 -11.66
N THR A 23 8.53 7.27 -12.17
CA THR A 23 8.00 8.55 -11.64
C THR A 23 7.14 8.39 -10.39
N LYS A 24 6.74 7.15 -10.06
CA LYS A 24 5.92 6.85 -8.88
C LYS A 24 6.82 6.55 -7.68
N PHE A 25 6.58 7.23 -6.56
CA PHE A 25 7.28 7.00 -5.30
C PHE A 25 6.96 5.58 -4.78
N LYS A 26 8.01 4.79 -4.56
CA LYS A 26 7.91 3.43 -4.02
C LYS A 26 9.14 3.09 -3.20
N PHE A 27 8.97 2.29 -2.16
CA PHE A 27 10.06 1.82 -1.32
C PHE A 27 9.71 0.50 -0.65
N TRP A 28 10.74 -0.29 -0.38
CA TRP A 28 10.61 -1.54 0.36
C TRP A 28 10.79 -1.29 1.86
N PHE A 29 10.04 -2.01 2.69
CA PHE A 29 10.14 -1.96 4.16
C PHE A 29 9.73 -3.29 4.79
N HIS A 30 10.07 -3.47 6.08
CA HIS A 30 9.58 -4.60 6.87
C HIS A 30 8.43 -4.16 7.78
N HIS A 31 7.26 -4.78 7.60
CA HIS A 31 6.12 -4.64 8.49
C HIS A 31 6.16 -5.78 9.54
N PRO A 32 5.90 -5.50 10.83
CA PRO A 32 5.98 -6.50 11.89
C PRO A 32 5.06 -7.71 11.65
N GLU A 33 3.89 -7.50 11.04
CA GLU A 33 2.90 -8.55 10.79
C GLU A 33 2.82 -9.02 9.32
N LEU A 34 3.22 -8.17 8.36
CA LEU A 34 3.06 -8.46 6.92
C LEU A 34 4.37 -8.91 6.27
N GLY A 35 5.48 -8.87 7.02
CA GLY A 35 6.80 -9.23 6.51
C GLY A 35 7.36 -8.16 5.58
N TYR A 36 8.01 -8.60 4.50
CA TYR A 36 8.64 -7.69 3.53
C TYR A 36 7.59 -7.12 2.56
N CYS A 37 7.44 -5.80 2.55
CA CYS A 37 6.38 -5.10 1.82
C CYS A 37 6.93 -4.03 0.88
N LEU A 38 6.23 -3.79 -0.21
CA LEU A 38 6.48 -2.68 -1.13
C LEU A 38 5.39 -1.62 -0.96
N TYR A 39 5.75 -0.44 -0.48
CA TYR A 39 4.87 0.73 -0.53
C TYR A 39 4.86 1.30 -1.96
N LYS A 40 3.68 1.59 -2.49
CA LYS A 40 3.48 2.23 -3.80
C LYS A 40 2.56 3.43 -3.64
N GLN A 41 3.06 4.63 -3.95
CA GLN A 41 2.22 5.82 -3.94
C GLN A 41 1.28 5.81 -5.14
N ALA A 42 -0.03 5.81 -4.87
CA ALA A 42 -1.05 6.03 -5.88
C ALA A 42 -1.00 7.47 -6.43
N ARG A 43 -1.40 7.64 -7.68
CA ARG A 43 -1.58 8.97 -8.27
C ARG A 43 -2.82 9.65 -7.66
N PRO A 44 -2.73 10.92 -7.25
CA PRO A 44 -3.90 11.65 -6.74
C PRO A 44 -5.08 11.58 -7.72
N ASN A 45 -6.29 11.40 -7.19
CA ASN A 45 -7.55 11.38 -7.94
C ASN A 45 -7.69 10.29 -9.01
N THR A 46 -6.93 9.19 -8.91
CA THR A 46 -7.04 8.05 -9.86
C THR A 46 -7.77 6.84 -9.30
N GLY A 47 -7.83 6.69 -7.97
CA GLY A 47 -8.39 5.50 -7.31
C GLY A 47 -7.57 4.22 -7.51
N GLU A 48 -6.31 4.33 -7.95
CA GLU A 48 -5.41 3.20 -8.20
C GLU A 48 -5.26 2.28 -6.96
N ASP A 49 -5.20 2.86 -5.77
CA ASP A 49 -5.09 2.15 -4.49
C ASP A 49 -6.32 1.27 -4.20
N TRP A 50 -7.51 1.83 -4.35
CA TRP A 50 -8.77 1.11 -4.20
C TRP A 50 -8.95 0.05 -5.28
N ALA A 51 -8.58 0.34 -6.52
CA ALA A 51 -8.63 -0.64 -7.61
C ALA A 51 -7.74 -1.86 -7.31
N GLU A 52 -6.50 -1.65 -6.86
CA GLU A 52 -5.59 -2.75 -6.46
C GLU A 52 -6.15 -3.53 -5.26
N LYS A 53 -6.71 -2.85 -4.24
CA LYS A 53 -7.30 -3.53 -3.07
C LYS A 53 -8.52 -4.37 -3.47
N ILE A 54 -9.45 -3.82 -4.25
CA ILE A 54 -10.65 -4.53 -4.70
C ILE A 54 -10.26 -5.74 -5.56
N ALA A 55 -9.32 -5.58 -6.49
CA ALA A 55 -8.83 -6.69 -7.31
C ALA A 55 -8.24 -7.81 -6.44
N SER A 56 -7.42 -7.49 -5.44
CA SER A 56 -6.87 -8.46 -4.48
C SER A 56 -7.98 -9.19 -3.71
N GLN A 57 -8.98 -8.47 -3.19
CA GLN A 57 -10.09 -9.10 -2.46
C GLN A 57 -10.96 -9.97 -3.37
N LEU A 58 -11.21 -9.55 -4.61
CA LEU A 58 -11.95 -10.34 -5.58
C LEU A 58 -11.18 -11.62 -5.95
N SER A 59 -9.87 -11.51 -6.18
CA SER A 59 -9.03 -12.67 -6.46
C SER A 59 -9.02 -13.68 -5.30
N GLU A 60 -9.03 -13.22 -4.04
CA GLU A 60 -9.16 -14.07 -2.85
C GLU A 60 -10.48 -14.84 -2.87
N LEU A 61 -11.60 -14.15 -3.11
CA LEU A 61 -12.93 -14.76 -3.21
C LEU A 61 -13.04 -15.78 -4.36
N LEU A 62 -12.26 -15.59 -5.42
CA LEU A 62 -12.20 -16.49 -6.57
C LEU A 62 -11.18 -17.63 -6.38
N GLY A 63 -10.39 -17.65 -5.30
CA GLY A 63 -9.33 -18.64 -5.08
C GLY A 63 -8.17 -18.54 -6.06
N LEU A 64 -7.92 -17.36 -6.62
CA LEU A 64 -6.83 -17.12 -7.58
C LEU A 64 -5.54 -16.72 -6.85
N PRO A 65 -4.36 -17.17 -7.32
CA PRO A 65 -3.10 -16.67 -6.81
C PRO A 65 -2.98 -15.16 -7.00
N HIS A 66 -2.72 -14.42 -5.92
CA HIS A 66 -2.55 -12.97 -5.96
C HIS A 66 -1.58 -12.48 -4.87
N ALA A 67 -1.10 -11.24 -5.03
CA ALA A 67 -0.42 -10.55 -3.94
C ALA A 67 -1.43 -10.10 -2.87
N ARG A 68 -1.02 -10.09 -1.60
CA ARG A 68 -1.79 -9.46 -0.53
C ARG A 68 -1.63 -7.94 -0.63
N ILE A 69 -2.74 -7.23 -0.78
CA ILE A 69 -2.76 -5.76 -0.87
C ILE A 69 -3.46 -5.19 0.35
N GLU A 70 -2.83 -4.23 1.02
CA GLU A 70 -3.40 -3.43 2.11
C GLU A 70 -3.30 -1.95 1.77
N LEU A 71 -4.27 -1.15 2.25
CA LEU A 71 -4.23 0.30 2.08
C LEU A 71 -3.27 0.91 3.10
N ALA A 72 -2.52 1.92 2.68
CA ALA A 72 -1.52 2.54 3.55
C ALA A 72 -1.32 4.03 3.26
N THR A 73 -0.97 4.77 4.30
CA THR A 73 -0.54 6.17 4.24
C THR A 73 0.87 6.30 4.81
N THR A 74 1.57 7.35 4.39
CA THR A 74 2.86 7.75 4.97
C THR A 74 2.89 9.27 5.03
N GLU A 75 3.76 9.87 5.85
CA GLU A 75 3.77 11.32 6.12
C GLU A 75 3.92 12.20 4.85
N SER A 76 4.34 11.62 3.72
CA SER A 76 4.24 12.26 2.40
C SER A 76 2.80 12.68 2.02
N GLN A 77 1.76 12.14 2.67
CA GLN A 77 0.35 12.49 2.46
C GLN A 77 -0.23 13.49 3.48
N SER A 78 0.44 13.80 4.60
CA SER A 78 -0.18 14.54 5.72
C SER A 78 -0.20 16.08 5.57
N ARG A 79 -0.06 16.63 4.36
CA ARG A 79 -0.07 18.08 4.14
C ARG A 79 -0.99 18.52 3.02
N HIS A 80 -2.30 18.33 3.17
CA HIS A 80 -3.31 19.20 2.54
C HIS A 80 -4.54 19.22 3.47
N GLY A 81 -4.46 20.09 4.48
CA GLY A 81 -5.62 20.67 5.15
C GLY A 81 -5.85 22.07 4.61
#